data_AF-A0A9E5EJ38-F1
#
_entry.id   AF-A0A9E5EJ38-F1
#
_cell.length_a   1.000
_cell.length_b   1.000
_cell.length_c   1.000
_cell.angle_alpha   90.00
_cell.angle_beta   90.00
_cell.angle_gamma   90.00
#
_symmetry.space_group_name_H-M   'P 1'
#
loop_
_entity.id
_entity.type
_entity.pdbx_description
1 polymer ?
#
loop_
_entity_poly.entity_id
_entity_poly.type
_entity_poly.pdbx_seq_one_letter_code
_entity_poly.pdbx_strand_id
1 'polypeptide(L)'
;MKLRSFFLTGLLAVGLTSMTHAVGIIRITEVMSSSGSGGTPDWFELSNVGDASVDITGWKMDDNSFAFGSAVTLNGVTSIAAGESVVFMETATASDPDTFKSYWGGMNGKKVGTYTGSGVSLSSNGDGVVVFDSNGNEVTPRVSFGAATTGVSFYWVYDATGTLLTTTTGTLSQNGQLGAYSSTPTGSWTVSNVASPGTRATTTALAFTSSGGRYAKVGTAYSYPVTYQKRFSGDAEPTLSAIAKPGWLSLSGYTLSGTPTASDVGVEQAVTLRLTSGSSIVDQTYFLTTFASQPSVVLNEYNGVSGGKFLSGGAGDARLGRIDGNGGNWIELVVRGSGSLGSTVDMRGWKIKISEGAVTPADILTLSQSSIWAAVPAGTILTFTEDNALAGGVDSSVSVEDHLSTSGWAWRNVWMGDTALVSSISYVDSTKGISTIGNNNTWVTILDSSSRFIFGPCGDLCGV
;
A
#
# COMPACT_ATOMS: atom_id res chain seq x y z
N MET A 1 -88.15 -12.92 4.64
CA MET A 1 -87.22 -11.90 4.10
C MET A 1 -85.88 -12.11 4.79
N LYS A 2 -84.83 -12.52 4.06
CA LYS A 2 -83.50 -12.84 4.61
C LYS A 2 -82.81 -11.55 5.08
N LEU A 3 -82.43 -11.45 6.35
CA LEU A 3 -81.46 -10.45 6.81
C LEU A 3 -80.15 -11.16 7.16
N ARG A 4 -79.10 -10.81 6.43
CA ARG A 4 -77.75 -11.36 6.56
C ARG A 4 -77.03 -10.67 7.72
N SER A 5 -76.43 -11.48 8.58
CA SER A 5 -75.46 -11.06 9.60
C SER A 5 -74.15 -10.61 8.92
N PHE A 6 -73.65 -9.43 9.28
CA PHE A 6 -72.27 -9.01 9.04
C PHE A 6 -71.64 -8.70 10.40
N PHE A 7 -70.85 -9.63 10.91
CA PHE A 7 -69.84 -9.33 11.92
C PHE A 7 -68.65 -8.70 11.21
N LEU A 8 -68.36 -7.43 11.52
CA LEU A 8 -67.10 -6.79 11.16
C LEU A 8 -66.25 -6.70 12.43
N THR A 9 -65.35 -7.67 12.61
CA THR A 9 -64.29 -7.64 13.60
C THR A 9 -63.24 -6.61 13.18
N GLY A 10 -63.30 -5.40 13.75
CA GLY A 10 -62.24 -4.41 13.65
C GLY A 10 -61.05 -4.81 14.52
N LEU A 11 -60.02 -5.41 13.92
CA LEU A 11 -58.73 -5.66 14.56
C LEU A 11 -57.96 -4.33 14.61
N LEU A 12 -57.88 -3.72 15.79
CA LEU A 12 -57.04 -2.55 16.04
C LEU A 12 -55.57 -3.00 16.01
N ALA A 13 -54.89 -2.80 14.88
CA ALA A 13 -53.45 -2.99 14.78
C ALA A 13 -52.75 -1.87 15.56
N VAL A 14 -52.37 -2.15 16.81
CA VAL A 14 -51.42 -1.32 17.56
C VAL A 14 -50.07 -1.51 16.88
N GLY A 15 -49.65 -0.53 16.09
CA GLY A 15 -48.30 -0.49 15.54
C GLY A 15 -47.30 -0.39 16.69
N LEU A 16 -46.68 -1.50 17.05
CA LEU A 16 -45.47 -1.52 17.86
C LEU A 16 -44.34 -0.91 17.03
N THR A 17 -44.20 0.41 17.06
CA THR A 17 -42.96 1.06 16.65
C THR A 17 -41.89 0.64 17.66
N SER A 18 -40.90 -0.14 17.23
CA SER A 18 -39.68 -0.34 18.01
C SER A 18 -39.10 1.03 18.34
N MET A 19 -39.19 1.45 19.59
CA MET A 19 -38.40 2.57 20.09
C MET A 19 -36.96 2.05 20.18
N THR A 20 -36.14 2.31 19.17
CA THR A 20 -34.69 2.22 19.33
C THR A 20 -34.31 3.28 20.35
N HIS A 21 -33.93 2.87 21.56
CA HIS A 21 -33.34 3.80 22.52
C HIS A 21 -32.06 4.33 21.91
N ALA A 22 -31.94 5.66 21.86
CA ALA A 22 -30.67 6.28 21.55
C ALA A 22 -29.68 5.95 22.68
N VAL A 23 -28.51 5.45 22.33
CA VAL A 23 -27.46 5.00 23.25
C VAL A 23 -26.15 5.71 22.91
N GLY A 24 -25.50 6.24 23.93
CA GLY A 24 -24.13 6.72 23.81
C GLY A 24 -23.15 5.57 23.88
N ILE A 25 -22.20 5.51 22.94
CA ILE A 25 -21.20 4.44 22.88
C ILE A 25 -19.84 5.09 22.77
N ILE A 26 -19.10 5.16 23.88
CA ILE A 26 -17.77 5.77 23.90
C ILE A 26 -16.70 4.72 23.58
N ARG A 27 -15.74 5.10 22.73
CA ARG A 27 -14.59 4.29 22.35
C ARG A 27 -13.32 5.12 22.37
N ILE A 28 -12.22 4.48 22.75
CA ILE A 28 -10.88 5.04 22.58
C ILE A 28 -10.48 4.79 21.12
N THR A 29 -10.28 5.85 20.35
CA THR A 29 -10.11 5.75 18.89
C THR A 29 -8.70 6.05 18.41
N GLU A 30 -7.90 6.75 19.22
CA GLU A 30 -6.54 7.10 18.86
C GLU A 30 -5.69 7.34 20.11
N VAL A 31 -4.40 6.99 20.05
CA VAL A 31 -3.42 7.19 21.13
C VAL A 31 -2.08 7.60 20.53
N MET A 32 -1.44 8.61 21.13
CA MET A 32 -0.04 8.97 20.87
C MET A 32 0.72 8.93 22.20
N SER A 33 1.67 8.00 22.30
CA SER A 33 2.54 7.76 23.47
C SER A 33 4.01 8.13 23.22
N SER A 34 4.30 8.72 22.05
CA SER A 34 5.64 9.20 21.73
C SER A 34 5.58 10.19 20.58
N SER A 35 5.58 11.48 20.89
CA SER A 35 5.63 12.57 19.92
C SER A 35 7.06 12.92 19.47
N GLY A 36 8.07 12.32 20.13
CA GLY A 36 9.49 12.66 19.96
C GLY A 36 9.92 13.86 20.80
N SER A 37 11.24 14.07 20.91
CA SER A 37 11.79 15.22 21.63
C SER A 37 11.35 16.52 20.95
N GLY A 38 10.68 17.40 21.71
CA GLY A 38 10.07 18.63 21.18
C GLY A 38 8.66 18.45 20.60
N GLY A 39 8.06 17.25 20.69
CA GLY A 39 6.67 17.00 20.32
C GLY A 39 5.68 17.22 21.48
N THR A 40 4.39 17.02 21.22
CA THR A 40 3.33 17.20 22.23
C THR A 40 3.47 16.21 23.39
N PRO A 41 2.87 16.49 24.56
CA PRO A 41 2.64 15.47 25.58
C PRO A 41 1.81 14.33 25.01
N ASP A 42 1.79 13.22 25.73
CA ASP A 42 0.97 12.06 25.37
C ASP A 42 -0.51 12.45 25.35
N TRP A 43 -1.27 11.80 24.48
CA TRP A 43 -2.69 12.07 24.36
C TRP A 43 -3.44 10.87 23.83
N PHE A 44 -4.74 10.84 24.13
CA PHE A 44 -5.67 9.88 23.55
C PHE A 44 -6.97 10.56 23.12
N GLU A 45 -7.70 9.90 22.23
CA GLU A 45 -8.97 10.36 21.70
C GLU A 45 -10.12 9.46 22.17
N LEU A 46 -11.20 10.10 22.62
CA LEU A 46 -12.50 9.46 22.81
C LEU A 46 -13.47 9.86 21.71
N SER A 47 -14.20 8.88 21.21
CA SER A 47 -15.24 9.07 20.23
C SER A 47 -16.55 8.45 20.66
N ASN A 48 -17.63 9.21 20.46
CA ASN A 48 -18.98 8.68 20.61
C ASN A 48 -19.45 8.10 19.27
N VAL A 49 -19.43 6.77 19.16
CA VAL A 49 -19.91 6.05 17.97
C VAL A 49 -21.41 5.75 18.03
N GLY A 50 -22.06 6.08 19.15
CA GLY A 50 -23.50 5.97 19.34
C GLY A 50 -24.26 7.20 18.81
N ASP A 51 -25.57 7.20 19.05
CA ASP A 51 -26.53 8.17 18.53
C ASP A 51 -27.13 9.10 19.61
N ALA A 52 -26.69 8.98 20.87
CA ALA A 52 -27.01 9.89 21.96
C ALA A 52 -25.77 10.62 22.50
N SER A 53 -25.94 11.87 22.93
CA SER A 53 -24.90 12.60 23.68
C SER A 53 -24.59 11.91 25.01
N VAL A 54 -23.33 11.92 25.42
CA VAL A 54 -22.86 11.37 26.71
C VAL A 54 -22.31 12.49 27.57
N ASP A 55 -22.80 12.59 28.82
CA ASP A 55 -22.17 13.40 29.87
C ASP A 55 -21.01 12.60 30.45
N ILE A 56 -19.82 13.21 30.42
CA ILE A 56 -18.56 12.60 30.89
C ILE A 56 -18.00 13.32 32.12
N THR A 57 -18.81 14.16 32.78
CA THR A 57 -18.40 14.90 33.97
C THR A 57 -17.90 13.96 35.05
N GLY A 58 -16.67 14.18 35.52
CA GLY A 58 -16.05 13.38 36.56
C GLY A 58 -15.54 12.00 36.11
N TRP A 59 -15.54 11.71 34.80
CA TRP A 59 -14.92 10.51 34.26
C TRP A 59 -13.40 10.54 34.45
N LYS A 60 -12.80 9.35 34.51
CA LYS A 60 -11.37 9.16 34.78
C LYS A 60 -10.76 8.22 33.75
N MET A 61 -9.48 8.40 33.42
CA MET A 61 -8.73 7.45 32.60
C MET A 61 -7.63 6.77 33.41
N ASP A 62 -7.29 5.53 33.05
CA ASP A 62 -6.10 4.84 33.53
C ASP A 62 -5.32 4.21 32.36
N ASP A 63 -4.02 3.97 32.57
CA ASP A 63 -3.14 3.35 31.59
C ASP A 63 -3.26 1.81 31.61
N ASN A 64 -2.20 1.06 31.33
CA ASN A 64 -2.22 -0.42 31.33
C ASN A 64 -2.51 -1.08 32.70
N SER A 65 -2.52 -0.32 33.79
CA SER A 65 -2.92 -0.85 35.09
C SER A 65 -4.42 -1.17 35.14
N PHE A 66 -5.21 -0.47 34.31
CA PHE A 66 -6.66 -0.59 34.19
C PHE A 66 -7.38 -0.57 35.55
N ALA A 67 -6.88 0.24 36.49
CA ALA A 67 -7.34 0.32 37.87
C ALA A 67 -7.94 1.69 38.17
N PHE A 68 -9.24 1.71 38.49
CA PHE A 68 -9.94 2.95 38.86
C PHE A 68 -9.29 3.73 40.02
N GLY A 69 -8.62 3.01 40.94
CA GLY A 69 -7.89 3.59 42.06
C GLY A 69 -6.64 4.37 41.64
N SER A 70 -6.03 4.01 40.52
CA SER A 70 -4.88 4.70 39.89
C SER A 70 -5.34 5.77 38.90
N ALA A 71 -6.55 5.63 38.35
CA ALA A 71 -7.09 6.50 37.33
C ALA A 71 -7.07 7.99 37.72
N VAL A 72 -6.93 8.87 36.72
CA VAL A 72 -6.88 10.34 36.85
C VAL A 72 -8.06 11.00 36.14
N THR A 73 -8.50 12.15 36.65
CA THR A 73 -9.70 12.86 36.15
C THR A 73 -9.48 13.43 34.75
N LEU A 74 -10.51 13.33 33.91
CA LEU A 74 -10.61 14.02 32.62
C LEU A 74 -11.17 15.44 32.82
N ASN A 75 -10.42 16.45 32.37
CA ASN A 75 -10.74 17.86 32.59
C ASN A 75 -11.03 18.59 31.27
N GLY A 76 -11.79 19.69 31.34
CA GLY A 76 -12.03 20.60 30.21
C GLY A 76 -13.13 20.19 29.23
N VAL A 77 -13.58 18.93 29.25
CA VAL A 77 -14.68 18.42 28.42
C VAL A 77 -15.69 17.71 29.31
N THR A 78 -16.95 18.16 29.27
CA THR A 78 -18.05 17.60 30.10
C THR A 78 -19.05 16.78 29.31
N SER A 79 -19.07 16.88 27.98
CA SER A 79 -19.95 16.07 27.14
C SER A 79 -19.37 15.79 25.76
N ILE A 80 -19.74 14.62 25.23
CA ILE A 80 -19.42 14.16 23.88
C ILE A 80 -20.74 13.89 23.14
N ALA A 81 -21.07 14.74 22.17
CA ALA A 81 -22.25 14.59 21.34
C ALA A 81 -22.19 13.31 20.49
N ALA A 82 -23.33 12.85 19.97
CA ALA A 82 -23.37 11.73 19.04
C ALA A 82 -22.46 11.99 17.83
N GLY A 83 -21.56 11.06 17.52
CA GLY A 83 -20.59 11.19 16.44
C GLY A 83 -19.43 12.16 16.71
N GLU A 84 -19.34 12.81 17.87
CA GLU A 84 -18.23 13.69 18.24
C GLU A 84 -16.98 12.90 18.67
N SER A 85 -15.81 13.49 18.41
CA SER A 85 -14.51 13.01 18.88
C SER A 85 -13.81 14.14 19.65
N VAL A 86 -13.22 13.79 20.79
CA VAL A 86 -12.54 14.72 21.70
C VAL A 86 -11.19 14.15 22.13
N VAL A 87 -10.21 15.01 22.31
CA VAL A 87 -8.83 14.62 22.69
C VAL A 87 -8.58 14.98 24.15
N PHE A 88 -7.82 14.15 24.86
CA PHE A 88 -7.30 14.44 26.20
C PHE A 88 -5.78 14.32 26.21
N MET A 89 -5.10 15.35 26.72
CA MET A 89 -3.63 15.41 26.77
C MET A 89 -3.09 15.29 28.20
N GLU A 90 -1.95 14.62 28.37
CA GLU A 90 -1.23 14.52 29.64
C GLU A 90 -0.53 15.83 29.99
N THR A 91 -1.27 16.81 30.50
CA THR A 91 -0.72 18.13 30.84
C THR A 91 -1.53 18.83 31.93
N ALA A 92 -0.81 19.56 32.80
CA ALA A 92 -1.40 20.50 33.75
C ALA A 92 -1.44 21.95 33.19
N THR A 93 -0.85 22.19 32.02
CA THR A 93 -0.72 23.53 31.43
C THR A 93 -1.99 23.90 30.67
N ALA A 94 -2.73 24.88 31.19
CA ALA A 94 -4.05 25.27 30.64
C ALA A 94 -4.02 25.79 29.20
N SER A 95 -2.88 26.29 28.69
CA SER A 95 -2.73 26.77 27.32
C SER A 95 -2.40 25.69 26.30
N ASP A 96 -2.05 24.48 26.74
CA ASP A 96 -1.66 23.40 25.84
C ASP A 96 -2.80 22.95 24.91
N PRO A 97 -4.08 22.85 25.35
CA PRO A 97 -5.17 22.50 24.45
C PRO A 97 -5.30 23.41 23.21
N ASP A 98 -5.14 24.72 23.36
CA ASP A 98 -5.21 25.65 22.22
C ASP A 98 -3.93 25.62 21.37
N THR A 99 -2.79 25.41 22.00
CA THR A 99 -1.51 25.18 21.31
C THR A 99 -1.56 23.90 20.48
N PHE A 100 -2.17 22.82 21.01
CA PHE A 100 -2.38 21.54 20.34
C PHE A 100 -3.27 21.68 19.11
N LYS A 101 -4.39 22.40 19.24
CA LYS A 101 -5.26 22.70 18.08
C LYS A 101 -4.52 23.48 16.99
N SER A 102 -3.64 24.40 17.38
CA SER A 102 -2.84 25.21 16.44
C SER A 102 -1.76 24.37 15.75
N TYR A 103 -1.11 23.47 16.49
CA TYR A 103 -0.08 22.56 15.99
C TYR A 103 -0.60 21.56 14.97
N TRP A 104 -1.75 20.94 15.25
CA TRP A 104 -2.38 20.04 14.31
C TRP A 104 -3.06 20.81 13.16
N GLY A 105 -3.72 21.93 13.42
CA GLY A 105 -4.57 22.55 12.42
C GLY A 105 -5.81 21.69 12.14
N GLY A 106 -6.79 22.19 11.39
CA GLY A 106 -8.03 21.43 11.12
C GLY A 106 -8.94 21.16 12.34
N MET A 107 -8.55 21.61 13.53
CA MET A 107 -9.24 21.37 14.81
C MET A 107 -10.35 22.38 15.14
N ASN A 108 -10.92 23.04 14.14
CA ASN A 108 -11.98 24.04 14.37
C ASN A 108 -13.24 23.39 14.97
N GLY A 109 -13.72 23.92 16.09
CA GLY A 109 -14.87 23.37 16.82
C GLY A 109 -14.61 22.03 17.52
N LYS A 110 -13.38 21.52 17.52
CA LYS A 110 -12.99 20.29 18.22
C LYS A 110 -12.63 20.59 19.67
N LYS A 111 -13.02 19.71 20.58
CA LYS A 111 -12.74 19.84 22.02
C LYS A 111 -11.45 19.11 22.36
N VAL A 112 -10.61 19.76 23.17
CA VAL A 112 -9.37 19.20 23.70
C VAL A 112 -9.38 19.47 25.21
N GLY A 113 -9.36 18.41 25.99
CA GLY A 113 -9.26 18.40 27.44
C GLY A 113 -7.89 17.94 27.92
N THR A 114 -7.75 17.75 29.23
CA THR A 114 -6.49 17.33 29.84
C THR A 114 -6.68 16.27 30.92
N TYR A 115 -5.63 15.51 31.17
CA TYR A 115 -5.46 14.68 32.36
C TYR A 115 -4.05 14.89 32.93
N THR A 116 -3.88 14.65 34.22
CA THR A 116 -2.58 14.71 34.89
C THR A 116 -2.67 13.99 36.23
N GLY A 117 -1.57 13.45 36.71
CA GLY A 117 -1.47 12.82 38.03
C GLY A 117 -0.26 11.89 38.11
N SER A 118 0.17 11.58 39.33
CA SER A 118 1.24 10.60 39.54
C SER A 118 0.70 9.19 39.30
N GLY A 119 1.44 8.38 38.53
CA GLY A 119 1.15 6.95 38.36
C GLY A 119 0.27 6.61 37.15
N VAL A 120 0.00 7.58 36.26
CA VAL A 120 -0.64 7.37 34.96
C VAL A 120 0.20 8.08 33.90
N SER A 121 0.69 7.35 32.90
CA SER A 121 1.35 7.91 31.70
C SER A 121 1.38 6.85 30.60
N LEU A 122 1.63 7.24 29.34
CA LEU A 122 1.61 6.30 28.21
C LEU A 122 3.04 5.93 27.79
N SER A 123 3.49 4.75 28.18
CA SER A 123 4.81 4.22 27.84
C SER A 123 5.04 4.07 26.33
N SER A 124 6.16 4.60 25.84
CA SER A 124 6.61 4.39 24.46
C SER A 124 7.05 2.96 24.16
N ASN A 125 7.23 2.09 25.17
CA ASN A 125 7.55 0.67 24.97
C ASN A 125 6.30 -0.20 24.78
N GLY A 126 5.10 0.40 24.84
CA GLY A 126 3.81 -0.26 24.81
C GLY A 126 3.06 -0.05 26.13
N ASP A 127 1.75 0.18 26.01
CA ASP A 127 0.86 0.52 27.12
C ASP A 127 -0.61 0.22 26.78
N GLY A 128 -1.54 0.75 27.56
CA GLY A 128 -2.98 0.69 27.30
C GLY A 128 -3.72 1.92 27.81
N VAL A 129 -5.01 2.00 27.49
CA VAL A 129 -5.91 3.03 27.98
C VAL A 129 -7.26 2.41 28.31
N VAL A 130 -7.87 2.87 29.41
CA VAL A 130 -9.27 2.63 29.76
C VAL A 130 -9.88 3.90 30.33
N VAL A 131 -11.19 4.07 30.17
CA VAL A 131 -11.95 5.16 30.80
C VAL A 131 -13.04 4.60 31.70
N PHE A 132 -13.18 5.21 32.86
CA PHE A 132 -14.17 4.92 33.88
C PHE A 132 -15.15 6.09 34.04
N ASP A 133 -16.41 5.79 34.38
CA ASP A 133 -17.32 6.80 34.91
C ASP A 133 -16.93 7.23 36.34
N SER A 134 -17.68 8.18 36.90
CA SER A 134 -17.43 8.69 38.26
C SER A 134 -17.66 7.65 39.37
N ASN A 135 -18.33 6.54 39.07
CA ASN A 135 -18.61 5.46 40.01
C ASN A 135 -17.58 4.31 39.90
N GLY A 136 -16.67 4.39 38.93
CA GLY A 136 -15.63 3.38 38.69
C GLY A 136 -16.02 2.25 37.74
N ASN A 137 -17.11 2.41 36.97
CA ASN A 137 -17.45 1.46 35.91
C ASN A 137 -16.65 1.78 34.64
N GLU A 138 -16.11 0.76 33.97
CA GLU A 138 -15.52 0.94 32.65
C GLU A 138 -16.60 1.35 31.63
N VAL A 139 -16.38 2.48 30.96
CA VAL A 139 -17.28 3.04 29.94
C VAL A 139 -16.72 2.88 28.53
N THR A 140 -15.49 2.39 28.42
CA THR A 140 -14.84 1.99 27.17
C THR A 140 -14.29 0.57 27.30
N PRO A 141 -14.25 -0.24 26.23
CA PRO A 141 -13.32 -1.36 26.18
C PRO A 141 -11.89 -0.86 26.36
N ARG A 142 -11.08 -1.65 27.06
CA ARG A 142 -9.64 -1.41 27.20
C ARG A 142 -8.97 -1.52 25.84
N VAL A 143 -8.03 -0.63 25.55
CA VAL A 143 -7.11 -0.78 24.42
C VAL A 143 -5.70 -1.03 24.93
N SER A 144 -4.89 -1.70 24.13
CA SER A 144 -3.46 -1.86 24.37
C SER A 144 -2.71 -1.65 23.08
N PHE A 145 -1.46 -1.20 23.15
CA PHE A 145 -0.61 -0.96 21.99
C PHE A 145 0.83 -1.38 22.28
N GLY A 146 1.57 -1.70 21.21
CA GLY A 146 2.98 -2.09 21.30
C GLY A 146 3.92 -0.90 21.37
N ALA A 147 5.22 -1.15 21.19
CA ALA A 147 6.22 -0.09 21.15
C ALA A 147 5.88 0.99 20.11
N ALA A 148 5.94 2.25 20.53
CA ALA A 148 5.59 3.41 19.72
C ALA A 148 6.60 3.61 18.58
N THR A 149 6.08 4.01 17.42
CA THR A 149 6.91 4.66 16.41
C THR A 149 6.91 6.15 16.71
N THR A 150 8.08 6.72 17.02
CA THR A 150 8.21 8.12 17.39
C THR A 150 7.54 9.03 16.37
N GLY A 151 6.62 9.87 16.85
CA GLY A 151 5.86 10.83 16.06
C GLY A 151 4.64 10.26 15.33
N VAL A 152 4.23 9.02 15.59
CA VAL A 152 3.09 8.38 14.92
C VAL A 152 2.11 7.81 15.96
N SER A 153 0.82 8.13 15.83
CA SER A 153 -0.23 7.58 16.70
C SER A 153 -0.62 6.14 16.33
N PHE A 154 -1.24 5.46 17.28
CA PHE A 154 -2.04 4.25 17.04
C PHE A 154 -3.52 4.63 16.94
N TYR A 155 -4.26 3.99 16.04
CA TYR A 155 -5.71 4.15 15.93
C TYR A 155 -6.46 2.81 16.00
N TRP A 156 -7.74 2.89 16.40
CA TRP A 156 -8.70 1.80 16.40
C TRP A 156 -9.97 2.22 15.69
N VAL A 157 -10.49 1.35 14.83
CA VAL A 157 -11.74 1.60 14.12
C VAL A 157 -12.85 0.74 14.70
N TYR A 158 -14.00 1.35 14.98
CA TYR A 158 -15.19 0.67 15.47
C TYR A 158 -16.36 0.86 14.52
N ASP A 159 -17.27 -0.11 14.47
CA ASP A 159 -18.57 0.05 13.80
C ASP A 159 -19.56 0.88 14.64
N ALA A 160 -20.75 1.12 14.11
CA ALA A 160 -21.81 1.89 14.77
C ALA A 160 -22.36 1.23 16.05
N THR A 161 -22.11 -0.06 16.25
CA THR A 161 -22.47 -0.78 17.49
C THR A 161 -21.33 -0.73 18.52
N GLY A 162 -20.19 -0.14 18.14
CA GLY A 162 -18.98 -0.07 18.95
C GLY A 162 -18.18 -1.37 18.95
N THR A 163 -18.37 -2.25 17.96
CA THR A 163 -17.54 -3.44 17.74
C THR A 163 -16.23 -3.03 17.08
N LEU A 164 -15.10 -3.55 17.56
CA LEU A 164 -13.78 -3.27 17.01
C LEU A 164 -13.58 -3.95 15.64
N LEU A 165 -13.06 -3.22 14.66
CA LEU A 165 -12.82 -3.68 13.29
C LEU A 165 -11.33 -3.81 12.93
N THR A 166 -10.44 -3.19 13.70
CA THR A 166 -8.98 -3.30 13.54
C THR A 166 -8.39 -4.30 14.54
N THR A 167 -7.07 -4.47 14.50
CA THR A 167 -6.34 -5.25 15.51
C THR A 167 -6.57 -4.70 16.92
N THR A 168 -6.58 -5.58 17.92
CA THR A 168 -6.72 -5.19 19.33
C THR A 168 -5.54 -4.36 19.82
N THR A 169 -4.37 -4.50 19.19
CA THR A 169 -3.13 -3.80 19.53
C THR A 169 -2.98 -2.41 18.88
N GLY A 170 -4.01 -1.93 18.16
CA GLY A 170 -3.95 -0.68 17.40
C GLY A 170 -3.18 -0.81 16.08
N THR A 171 -3.42 0.14 15.16
CA THR A 171 -2.73 0.27 13.87
C THR A 171 -2.03 1.63 13.81
N LEU A 172 -0.81 1.70 13.26
CA LEU A 172 -0.08 2.96 13.13
C LEU A 172 -0.72 3.87 12.07
N SER A 173 -0.90 5.15 12.42
CA SER A 173 -1.40 6.18 11.52
C SER A 173 -0.44 6.43 10.34
N GLN A 174 -1.02 6.75 9.18
CA GLN A 174 -0.26 7.06 7.97
C GLN A 174 -0.83 8.32 7.32
N ASN A 175 0.05 9.23 6.91
CA ASN A 175 -0.35 10.49 6.29
C ASN A 175 -1.24 10.24 5.05
N GLY A 176 -2.41 10.89 5.01
CA GLY A 176 -3.40 10.74 3.95
C GLY A 176 -4.34 9.53 4.07
N GLN A 177 -4.21 8.71 5.11
CA GLN A 177 -5.09 7.55 5.33
C GLN A 177 -6.09 7.81 6.46
N LEU A 178 -7.36 7.48 6.23
CA LEU A 178 -8.43 7.53 7.24
C LEU A 178 -8.54 8.86 8.02
N GLY A 179 -8.14 9.96 7.41
CA GLY A 179 -8.17 11.29 8.03
C GLY A 179 -6.88 11.68 8.77
N ALA A 180 -5.85 10.82 8.79
CA ALA A 180 -4.56 11.16 9.38
C ALA A 180 -3.76 12.10 8.47
N TYR A 181 -3.05 13.04 9.09
CA TYR A 181 -2.24 14.05 8.42
C TYR A 181 -1.01 14.41 9.25
N SER A 182 -0.04 15.10 8.64
CA SER A 182 1.12 15.65 9.34
C SER A 182 0.81 16.98 10.01
N SER A 183 1.12 17.10 11.31
CA SER A 183 1.07 18.37 12.03
C SER A 183 2.11 19.37 11.49
N THR A 184 1.86 20.67 11.75
CA THR A 184 2.81 21.74 11.41
C THR A 184 3.52 22.21 12.67
N PRO A 185 4.87 22.11 12.75
CA PRO A 185 5.62 22.63 13.88
C PRO A 185 5.28 24.08 14.21
N THR A 186 5.24 24.38 15.51
CA THR A 186 5.00 25.71 16.07
C THR A 186 6.19 26.13 16.93
N GLY A 187 6.12 27.33 17.53
CA GLY A 187 7.13 27.74 18.51
C GLY A 187 7.19 26.86 19.77
N SER A 188 6.09 26.18 20.11
CA SER A 188 6.00 25.32 21.31
C SER A 188 6.33 23.85 21.02
N TRP A 189 5.93 23.34 19.85
CA TRP A 189 6.14 21.94 19.44
C TRP A 189 6.89 21.92 18.11
N THR A 190 8.14 21.46 18.12
CA THR A 190 9.13 21.74 17.06
C THR A 190 9.33 20.60 16.08
N VAL A 191 8.72 19.43 16.32
CA VAL A 191 8.75 18.27 15.41
C VAL A 191 7.37 18.04 14.79
N SER A 192 7.31 17.45 13.60
CA SER A 192 6.05 17.05 12.97
C SER A 192 5.68 15.62 13.38
N ASN A 193 4.39 15.37 13.54
CA ASN A 193 3.82 14.07 13.92
C ASN A 193 2.66 13.71 12.97
N VAL A 194 2.32 12.43 12.88
CA VAL A 194 1.27 11.89 12.00
C VAL A 194 0.17 11.24 12.84
N ALA A 195 -1.04 11.81 12.76
CA ALA A 195 -2.23 11.38 13.50
C ALA A 195 -3.51 11.99 12.89
N SER A 196 -4.67 11.69 13.48
CA SER A 196 -5.99 12.22 13.08
C SER A 196 -6.78 12.88 14.24
N PRO A 197 -6.17 13.71 15.11
CA PRO A 197 -6.85 14.16 16.33
C PRO A 197 -8.14 14.92 16.03
N GLY A 198 -9.15 14.70 16.88
CA GLY A 198 -10.50 15.25 16.73
C GLY A 198 -11.28 14.65 15.56
N THR A 199 -10.71 13.70 14.83
CA THR A 199 -11.31 13.03 13.67
C THR A 199 -11.03 11.55 13.78
N ARG A 200 -11.92 10.83 14.46
CA ARG A 200 -11.72 9.39 14.64
C ARG A 200 -11.46 8.67 13.31
N ALA A 201 -10.46 7.81 13.32
CA ALA A 201 -10.28 6.84 12.25
C ALA A 201 -11.56 6.03 12.13
N THR A 202 -12.13 6.07 10.95
CA THR A 202 -13.40 5.43 10.68
C THR A 202 -13.32 4.71 9.34
N THR A 203 -14.01 3.58 9.18
CA THR A 203 -14.16 2.87 7.88
C THR A 203 -15.03 3.63 6.86
N THR A 204 -15.08 4.97 6.95
CA THR A 204 -16.33 5.75 6.89
C THR A 204 -16.32 6.88 5.86
N ALA A 205 -15.30 6.91 5.01
CA ALA A 205 -15.47 7.36 3.63
C ALA A 205 -15.66 6.10 2.77
N LEU A 206 -16.67 6.12 1.88
CA LEU A 206 -16.79 5.14 0.81
C LEU A 206 -15.42 5.04 0.14
N ALA A 207 -14.80 3.87 0.15
CA ALA A 207 -13.46 3.72 -0.42
C ALA A 207 -13.26 2.30 -0.94
N PHE A 208 -12.41 2.17 -1.96
CA PHE A 208 -11.88 0.88 -2.37
C PHE A 208 -10.88 0.40 -1.32
N THR A 209 -11.04 -0.85 -0.88
CA THR A 209 -10.04 -1.53 -0.04
C THR A 209 -9.16 -2.47 -0.87
N SER A 210 -9.59 -2.80 -2.08
CA SER A 210 -8.81 -3.49 -3.10
C SER A 210 -8.02 -2.49 -3.95
N SER A 211 -6.81 -2.81 -4.42
CA SER A 211 -5.90 -1.87 -5.13
C SER A 211 -5.94 -1.93 -6.67
N GLY A 212 -6.78 -2.79 -7.25
CA GLY A 212 -6.79 -3.15 -8.66
C GLY A 212 -5.79 -4.26 -9.01
N GLY A 213 -6.21 -5.25 -9.82
CA GLY A 213 -5.30 -6.26 -10.36
C GLY A 213 -4.48 -5.69 -11.53
N ARG A 214 -3.16 -5.77 -11.46
CA ARG A 214 -2.24 -5.07 -12.40
C ARG A 214 -1.80 -5.88 -13.61
N TYR A 215 -1.98 -7.20 -13.58
CA TYR A 215 -1.42 -8.08 -14.59
C TYR A 215 -2.44 -9.11 -15.06
N ALA A 216 -2.43 -9.38 -16.38
CA ALA A 216 -3.19 -10.45 -17.00
C ALA A 216 -2.31 -11.19 -18.02
N LYS A 217 -2.67 -12.43 -18.34
CA LYS A 217 -1.96 -13.27 -19.31
C LYS A 217 -2.90 -13.70 -20.42
N VAL A 218 -2.47 -13.56 -21.67
CA VAL A 218 -3.24 -13.99 -22.85
C VAL A 218 -3.73 -15.43 -22.70
N GLY A 219 -5.01 -15.66 -23.01
CA GLY A 219 -5.64 -16.98 -22.96
C GLY A 219 -5.88 -17.53 -21.55
N THR A 220 -5.52 -16.79 -20.49
CA THR A 220 -5.79 -17.16 -19.10
C THR A 220 -6.97 -16.35 -18.58
N ALA A 221 -7.93 -16.99 -17.93
CA ALA A 221 -9.04 -16.29 -17.30
C ALA A 221 -8.53 -15.35 -16.20
N TYR A 222 -8.87 -14.07 -16.33
CA TYR A 222 -8.66 -13.05 -15.31
C TYR A 222 -9.92 -12.93 -14.46
N SER A 223 -9.76 -12.90 -13.15
CA SER A 223 -10.82 -12.64 -12.19
C SER A 223 -10.28 -11.81 -11.05
N TYR A 224 -10.90 -10.67 -10.79
CA TYR A 224 -10.50 -9.74 -9.75
C TYR A 224 -11.71 -9.32 -8.91
N PRO A 225 -11.81 -9.78 -7.65
CA PRO A 225 -12.82 -9.30 -6.73
C PRO A 225 -12.44 -7.91 -6.23
N VAL A 226 -13.32 -6.94 -6.46
CA VAL A 226 -13.22 -5.58 -5.95
C VAL A 226 -13.81 -5.55 -4.54
N THR A 227 -13.08 -5.00 -3.60
CA THR A 227 -13.52 -4.86 -2.21
C THR A 227 -13.57 -3.37 -1.82
N TYR A 228 -14.49 -3.04 -0.92
CA TYR A 228 -14.75 -1.67 -0.49
C TYR A 228 -15.12 -1.60 0.99
N GLN A 229 -15.20 -0.37 1.51
CA GLN A 229 -15.72 -0.05 2.84
C GLN A 229 -16.79 1.06 2.76
N LYS A 230 -17.66 1.15 3.77
CA LYS A 230 -18.74 2.15 3.90
C LYS A 230 -18.91 2.64 5.34
N ARG A 231 -19.58 3.78 5.51
CA ARG A 231 -19.67 4.52 6.79
C ARG A 231 -20.48 3.81 7.87
N PHE A 232 -21.66 3.32 7.53
CA PHE A 232 -22.47 2.53 8.46
C PHE A 232 -22.95 1.24 7.79
N SER A 233 -23.15 0.16 8.56
CA SER A 233 -23.71 -1.10 8.02
C SER A 233 -25.10 -0.91 7.41
N GLY A 234 -25.87 0.04 7.96
CA GLY A 234 -27.16 0.50 7.44
C GLY A 234 -27.09 1.46 6.25
N ASP A 235 -25.91 1.96 5.86
CA ASP A 235 -25.80 2.75 4.64
C ASP A 235 -26.10 1.88 3.43
N ALA A 236 -26.68 2.51 2.41
CA ALA A 236 -26.93 1.85 1.14
C ALA A 236 -25.65 1.17 0.63
N GLU A 237 -25.79 -0.11 0.28
CA GLU A 237 -24.71 -0.81 -0.41
C GLU A 237 -24.33 0.01 -1.65
N PRO A 238 -23.04 0.33 -1.83
CA PRO A 238 -22.64 1.08 -2.99
C PRO A 238 -22.99 0.30 -4.26
N THR A 239 -23.05 0.99 -5.39
CA THR A 239 -22.99 0.34 -6.69
C THR A 239 -21.58 0.50 -7.23
N LEU A 240 -21.04 -0.55 -7.83
CA LEU A 240 -19.79 -0.48 -8.58
C LEU A 240 -20.09 -0.33 -10.07
N SER A 241 -19.42 0.61 -10.72
CA SER A 241 -19.48 0.80 -12.17
C SER A 241 -18.07 0.92 -12.75
N ALA A 242 -17.90 0.51 -14.01
CA ALA A 242 -16.66 0.71 -14.74
C ALA A 242 -16.80 1.97 -15.61
N ILE A 243 -16.01 3.00 -15.31
CA ILE A 243 -15.95 4.25 -16.07
C ILE A 243 -15.05 4.07 -17.30
N ALA A 244 -13.92 3.38 -17.10
CA ALA A 244 -13.01 2.99 -18.17
C ALA A 244 -12.50 1.58 -17.89
N LYS A 245 -12.41 0.74 -18.92
CA LYS A 245 -11.78 -0.57 -18.85
C LYS A 245 -11.47 -1.07 -20.28
N PRO A 246 -10.51 -1.99 -20.43
CA PRO A 246 -10.34 -2.77 -21.65
C PRO A 246 -11.64 -3.40 -22.16
N GLY A 247 -11.77 -3.54 -23.49
CA GLY A 247 -12.93 -4.15 -24.12
C GLY A 247 -13.13 -5.63 -23.73
N TRP A 248 -12.04 -6.34 -23.45
CA TRP A 248 -12.06 -7.76 -23.06
C TRP A 248 -12.46 -7.99 -21.59
N LEU A 249 -12.48 -6.94 -20.76
CA LEU A 249 -12.95 -7.03 -19.37
C LEU A 249 -14.46 -6.80 -19.29
N SER A 250 -15.11 -7.47 -18.35
CA SER A 250 -16.51 -7.27 -17.98
C SER A 250 -16.60 -7.05 -16.47
N LEU A 251 -17.60 -6.28 -16.03
CA LEU A 251 -17.90 -6.09 -14.61
C LEU A 251 -19.25 -6.75 -14.32
N SER A 252 -19.26 -7.66 -13.35
CA SER A 252 -20.48 -8.31 -12.85
C SER A 252 -20.49 -8.25 -11.32
N GLY A 253 -21.46 -7.54 -10.75
CA GLY A 253 -21.47 -7.21 -9.33
C GLY A 253 -20.19 -6.46 -8.94
N TYR A 254 -19.37 -7.09 -8.09
CA TYR A 254 -18.08 -6.57 -7.63
C TYR A 254 -16.88 -7.28 -8.22
N THR A 255 -17.06 -8.07 -9.29
CA THR A 255 -15.97 -8.84 -9.90
C THR A 255 -15.70 -8.33 -11.30
N LEU A 256 -14.46 -7.91 -11.55
CA LEU A 256 -13.94 -7.72 -12.90
C LEU A 256 -13.43 -9.06 -13.43
N SER A 257 -13.86 -9.46 -14.62
CA SER A 257 -13.43 -10.72 -15.23
C SER A 257 -13.39 -10.66 -16.75
N GLY A 258 -12.57 -11.52 -17.35
CA GLY A 258 -12.41 -11.64 -18.80
C GLY A 258 -11.20 -12.50 -19.18
N THR A 259 -10.99 -12.71 -20.47
CA THR A 259 -9.81 -13.42 -20.97
C THR A 259 -9.18 -12.58 -22.08
N PRO A 260 -7.97 -12.02 -21.88
CA PRO A 260 -7.33 -11.21 -22.90
C PRO A 260 -6.82 -12.06 -24.06
N THR A 261 -6.70 -11.42 -25.22
CA THR A 261 -6.23 -11.99 -26.49
C THR A 261 -4.87 -11.42 -26.89
N ALA A 262 -4.28 -11.96 -27.97
CA ALA A 262 -2.98 -11.48 -28.45
C ALA A 262 -2.95 -9.99 -28.83
N SER A 263 -4.09 -9.39 -29.22
CA SER A 263 -4.16 -7.95 -29.52
C SER A 263 -4.07 -7.06 -28.28
N ASP A 264 -4.24 -7.63 -27.09
CA ASP A 264 -4.21 -6.89 -25.82
C ASP A 264 -2.82 -6.82 -25.20
N VAL A 265 -1.82 -7.49 -25.79
CA VAL A 265 -0.46 -7.61 -25.23
C VAL A 265 0.29 -6.28 -25.21
N GLY A 266 1.02 -6.03 -24.12
CA GLY A 266 2.01 -4.97 -24.02
C GLY A 266 1.43 -3.57 -23.83
N VAL A 267 0.11 -3.42 -23.75
CA VAL A 267 -0.55 -2.15 -23.45
C VAL A 267 -0.84 -2.01 -21.96
N GLU A 268 -0.42 -0.89 -21.38
CA GLU A 268 -0.97 -0.42 -20.11
C GLU A 268 -2.35 0.17 -20.37
N GLN A 269 -3.38 -0.53 -19.91
CA GLN A 269 -4.75 -0.07 -20.09
C GLN A 269 -5.28 0.47 -18.77
N ALA A 270 -5.76 1.71 -18.78
CA ALA A 270 -6.40 2.29 -17.61
C ALA A 270 -7.70 1.55 -17.30
N VAL A 271 -7.86 1.15 -16.05
CA VAL A 271 -9.11 0.68 -15.48
C VAL A 271 -9.53 1.69 -14.44
N THR A 272 -10.64 2.38 -14.69
CA THR A 272 -11.26 3.31 -13.76
C THR A 272 -12.58 2.73 -13.28
N LEU A 273 -12.64 2.42 -12.01
CA LEU A 273 -13.82 1.95 -11.31
C LEU A 273 -14.40 3.06 -10.45
N ARG A 274 -15.72 3.11 -10.34
CA ARG A 274 -16.46 4.07 -9.52
C ARG A 274 -17.39 3.35 -8.54
N LEU A 275 -17.19 3.62 -7.26
CA LEU A 275 -18.16 3.32 -6.21
C LEU A 275 -19.12 4.51 -6.05
N THR A 276 -20.40 4.24 -5.88
CA THR A 276 -21.42 5.25 -5.60
C THR A 276 -22.34 4.78 -4.49
N SER A 277 -22.47 5.55 -3.41
CA SER A 277 -23.45 5.30 -2.34
C SER A 277 -24.10 6.63 -1.95
N GLY A 278 -25.39 6.78 -2.26
CA GLY A 278 -26.10 8.06 -2.12
C GLY A 278 -25.43 9.16 -2.97
N SER A 279 -25.04 10.26 -2.32
CA SER A 279 -24.27 11.35 -2.95
C SER A 279 -22.74 11.14 -2.93
N SER A 280 -22.25 10.09 -2.27
CA SER A 280 -20.81 9.81 -2.18
C SER A 280 -20.33 9.07 -3.41
N ILE A 281 -19.30 9.59 -4.06
CA ILE A 281 -18.69 9.00 -5.25
C ILE A 281 -17.18 8.91 -5.02
N VAL A 282 -16.61 7.72 -5.23
CA VAL A 282 -15.17 7.51 -5.19
C VAL A 282 -14.71 6.73 -6.41
N ASP A 283 -13.67 7.23 -7.06
CA ASP A 283 -13.03 6.59 -8.20
C ASP A 283 -11.70 5.98 -7.78
N GLN A 284 -11.41 4.80 -8.33
CA GLN A 284 -10.09 4.20 -8.32
C GLN A 284 -9.66 3.99 -9.76
N THR A 285 -8.47 4.50 -10.09
CA THR A 285 -7.81 4.21 -11.38
C THR A 285 -6.54 3.44 -11.14
N TYR A 286 -6.35 2.35 -11.88
CA TYR A 286 -5.12 1.59 -11.94
C TYR A 286 -4.82 1.19 -13.39
N PHE A 287 -3.59 0.74 -13.65
CA PHE A 287 -3.18 0.25 -14.96
C PHE A 287 -3.07 -1.26 -14.95
N LEU A 288 -3.62 -1.89 -15.99
CA LEU A 288 -3.57 -3.32 -16.23
C LEU A 288 -2.70 -3.58 -17.46
N THR A 289 -1.62 -4.33 -17.25
CA THR A 289 -0.73 -4.79 -18.31
C THR A 289 -1.05 -6.23 -18.67
N THR A 290 -1.22 -6.50 -19.96
CA THR A 290 -1.41 -7.87 -20.45
C THR A 290 -0.11 -8.41 -21.03
N PHE A 291 0.30 -9.59 -20.58
CA PHE A 291 1.47 -10.29 -21.07
C PHE A 291 1.09 -11.37 -22.07
N ALA A 292 1.95 -11.56 -23.06
CA ALA A 292 1.88 -12.72 -23.94
C ALA A 292 1.95 -14.01 -23.12
N SER A 293 1.26 -15.05 -23.58
CA SER A 293 1.38 -16.39 -22.98
C SER A 293 2.81 -16.94 -23.08
N GLN A 294 3.53 -16.50 -24.12
CA GLN A 294 4.94 -16.79 -24.38
C GLN A 294 5.65 -15.49 -24.80
N PRO A 295 6.34 -14.82 -23.86
CA PRO A 295 7.17 -13.65 -24.18
C PRO A 295 8.28 -13.99 -25.18
N SER A 296 8.56 -13.06 -26.10
CA SER A 296 9.60 -13.24 -27.13
C SER A 296 11.01 -13.07 -26.58
N VAL A 297 11.16 -12.42 -25.43
CA VAL A 297 12.39 -12.31 -24.65
C VAL A 297 12.01 -12.45 -23.18
N VAL A 298 12.81 -13.18 -22.42
CA VAL A 298 12.63 -13.39 -20.98
C VAL A 298 13.92 -13.08 -20.24
N LEU A 299 13.82 -12.68 -18.98
CA LEU A 299 14.96 -12.70 -18.07
C LEU A 299 15.31 -14.16 -17.77
N ASN A 300 16.57 -14.54 -17.94
CA ASN A 300 17.06 -15.85 -17.52
C ASN A 300 17.63 -15.78 -16.11
N GLU A 301 18.55 -14.83 -15.89
CA GLU A 301 19.21 -14.62 -14.60
C GLU A 301 19.83 -13.21 -14.52
N TYR A 302 20.29 -12.84 -13.34
CA TYR A 302 21.07 -11.64 -13.08
C TYR A 302 22.01 -11.85 -11.91
N ASN A 303 23.03 -11.01 -11.78
CA ASN A 303 23.92 -11.08 -10.65
C ASN A 303 23.34 -10.40 -9.40
N GLY A 304 23.29 -11.15 -8.30
CA GLY A 304 22.96 -10.64 -6.97
C GLY A 304 24.12 -10.72 -5.98
N VAL A 305 25.37 -10.92 -6.41
CA VAL A 305 26.52 -11.06 -5.50
C VAL A 305 27.21 -9.72 -5.29
N SER A 306 27.19 -9.21 -4.06
CA SER A 306 27.88 -7.96 -3.70
C SER A 306 29.41 -8.09 -3.85
N GLY A 307 30.09 -6.96 -4.10
CA GLY A 307 31.56 -6.92 -4.07
C GLY A 307 32.14 -7.40 -2.73
N GLY A 308 33.30 -8.07 -2.78
CA GLY A 308 33.90 -8.74 -1.62
C GLY A 308 33.24 -10.07 -1.24
N LYS A 309 32.28 -10.55 -2.03
CA LYS A 309 31.57 -11.84 -1.84
C LYS A 309 31.73 -12.72 -3.07
N PHE A 310 31.43 -13.99 -2.88
CA PHE A 310 31.48 -15.01 -3.93
C PHE A 310 30.18 -15.81 -3.92
N LEU A 311 29.89 -16.49 -5.03
CA LEU A 311 28.83 -17.50 -5.06
C LEU A 311 29.03 -18.54 -3.94
N SER A 312 27.91 -18.96 -3.36
CA SER A 312 27.88 -19.93 -2.27
C SER A 312 28.39 -21.30 -2.75
N GLY A 313 28.84 -22.14 -1.82
CA GLY A 313 29.31 -23.50 -2.14
C GLY A 313 30.62 -23.57 -2.93
N GLY A 314 31.32 -22.45 -3.13
CA GLY A 314 32.55 -22.42 -3.93
C GLY A 314 32.30 -22.50 -5.44
N ALA A 315 31.07 -22.19 -5.89
CA ALA A 315 30.71 -22.20 -7.30
C ALA A 315 31.53 -21.18 -8.12
N GLY A 316 31.77 -21.56 -9.37
CA GLY A 316 32.44 -20.80 -10.42
C GLY A 316 32.37 -21.62 -11.70
N ASP A 317 32.37 -20.99 -12.87
CA ASP A 317 32.30 -21.70 -14.14
C ASP A 317 33.71 -22.03 -14.69
N ALA A 318 33.78 -22.92 -15.68
CA ALA A 318 35.05 -23.40 -16.22
C ALA A 318 35.80 -22.35 -17.07
N ARG A 319 35.13 -21.28 -17.50
CA ARG A 319 35.69 -20.23 -18.36
C ARG A 319 36.24 -19.08 -17.53
N LEU A 320 35.49 -18.61 -16.53
CA LEU A 320 35.88 -17.46 -15.69
C LEU A 320 36.41 -17.88 -14.32
N GLY A 321 36.10 -19.10 -13.87
CA GLY A 321 36.46 -19.58 -12.55
C GLY A 321 35.61 -18.93 -11.46
N ARG A 322 36.17 -18.82 -10.26
CA ARG A 322 35.51 -18.19 -9.11
C ARG A 322 35.97 -16.74 -8.98
N ILE A 323 35.05 -15.80 -9.17
CA ILE A 323 35.35 -14.35 -9.22
C ILE A 323 34.62 -13.61 -8.10
N ASP A 324 35.29 -12.61 -7.51
CA ASP A 324 34.71 -11.70 -6.52
C ASP A 324 33.55 -10.89 -7.13
N GLY A 325 32.49 -10.69 -6.36
CA GLY A 325 31.27 -10.03 -6.84
C GLY A 325 30.62 -10.74 -8.03
N ASN A 326 31.02 -11.99 -8.34
CA ASN A 326 30.56 -12.76 -9.50
C ASN A 326 30.66 -11.99 -10.83
N GLY A 327 31.75 -11.23 -11.01
CA GLY A 327 32.01 -10.50 -12.27
C GLY A 327 31.28 -9.15 -12.40
N GLY A 328 30.85 -8.57 -11.29
CA GLY A 328 30.20 -7.24 -11.27
C GLY A 328 28.72 -7.30 -11.66
N ASN A 329 28.14 -6.15 -12.01
CA ASN A 329 26.70 -6.09 -12.31
C ASN A 329 26.41 -6.56 -13.73
N TRP A 330 25.55 -7.58 -13.84
CA TRP A 330 25.10 -8.10 -15.12
C TRP A 330 23.69 -8.69 -15.05
N ILE A 331 23.03 -8.70 -16.20
CA ILE A 331 21.77 -9.42 -16.43
C ILE A 331 21.91 -10.31 -17.66
N GLU A 332 21.15 -11.39 -17.71
CA GLU A 332 21.09 -12.30 -18.84
C GLU A 332 19.65 -12.47 -19.33
N LEU A 333 19.45 -12.26 -20.63
CA LEU A 333 18.18 -12.43 -21.30
C LEU A 333 18.24 -13.59 -22.29
N VAL A 334 17.14 -14.31 -22.44
CA VAL A 334 16.98 -15.33 -23.49
C VAL A 334 15.96 -14.85 -24.52
N VAL A 335 16.39 -14.77 -25.78
CA VAL A 335 15.53 -14.49 -26.92
C VAL A 335 14.83 -15.77 -27.35
N ARG A 336 13.50 -15.81 -27.22
CA ARG A 336 12.68 -16.97 -27.60
C ARG A 336 12.02 -16.83 -28.97
N GLY A 337 11.97 -15.61 -29.51
CA GLY A 337 11.28 -15.34 -30.77
C GLY A 337 9.79 -15.65 -30.70
N SER A 338 9.24 -16.16 -31.79
CA SER A 338 7.82 -16.55 -31.86
C SER A 338 7.55 -17.95 -31.29
N GLY A 339 8.55 -18.57 -30.64
CA GLY A 339 8.50 -19.98 -30.21
C GLY A 339 8.75 -20.99 -31.33
N SER A 340 9.07 -20.53 -32.54
CA SER A 340 9.47 -21.39 -33.67
C SER A 340 10.98 -21.32 -33.90
N LEU A 341 11.59 -22.46 -34.21
CA LEU A 341 13.02 -22.54 -34.56
C LEU A 341 13.33 -21.63 -35.75
N GLY A 342 14.42 -20.86 -35.67
CA GLY A 342 14.83 -19.92 -36.72
C GLY A 342 14.03 -18.61 -36.76
N SER A 343 13.07 -18.40 -35.85
CA SER A 343 12.45 -17.08 -35.68
C SER A 343 13.45 -16.06 -35.15
N THR A 344 13.20 -14.77 -35.42
CA THR A 344 14.04 -13.67 -34.97
C THR A 344 13.20 -12.58 -34.30
N VAL A 345 13.85 -11.73 -33.51
CA VAL A 345 13.24 -10.57 -32.86
C VAL A 345 13.98 -9.30 -33.27
N ASP A 346 13.24 -8.28 -33.69
CA ASP A 346 13.77 -6.93 -33.87
C ASP A 346 13.76 -6.19 -32.54
N MET A 347 14.94 -6.03 -31.95
CA MET A 347 15.18 -5.41 -30.65
C MET A 347 15.69 -3.97 -30.74
N ARG A 348 15.70 -3.37 -31.94
CA ARG A 348 16.19 -2.00 -32.12
C ARG A 348 15.36 -1.01 -31.30
N GLY A 349 16.02 -0.17 -30.51
CA GLY A 349 15.36 0.83 -29.66
C GLY A 349 14.61 0.26 -28.45
N TRP A 350 14.70 -1.05 -28.17
CA TRP A 350 14.08 -1.64 -26.98
C TRP A 350 14.71 -1.08 -25.70
N LYS A 351 13.95 -1.15 -24.60
CA LYS A 351 14.36 -0.65 -23.29
C LYS A 351 14.38 -1.77 -22.27
N ILE A 352 15.42 -1.82 -21.46
CA ILE A 352 15.52 -2.71 -20.30
C ILE A 352 15.55 -1.81 -19.07
N LYS A 353 14.51 -1.92 -18.24
CA LYS A 353 14.40 -1.20 -16.97
C LYS A 353 14.84 -2.11 -15.83
N ILE A 354 15.64 -1.57 -14.92
CA ILE A 354 16.17 -2.31 -13.77
C ILE A 354 15.92 -1.47 -12.51
N SER A 355 15.37 -2.06 -11.45
CA SER A 355 15.11 -1.37 -10.18
C SER A 355 15.42 -2.24 -8.97
N GLU A 356 15.77 -1.62 -7.84
CA GLU A 356 15.79 -2.29 -6.53
C GLU A 356 14.41 -2.13 -5.87
N GLY A 357 13.73 -3.25 -5.62
CA GLY A 357 12.33 -3.27 -5.21
C GLY A 357 11.34 -3.05 -6.35
N ALA A 358 10.05 -3.33 -6.07
CA ALA A 358 8.97 -3.21 -7.05
C ALA A 358 8.50 -1.77 -7.31
N VAL A 359 9.15 -0.77 -6.70
CA VAL A 359 8.77 0.65 -6.78
C VAL A 359 9.89 1.43 -7.46
N THR A 360 9.54 2.20 -8.49
CA THR A 360 10.45 3.13 -9.17
C THR A 360 11.06 4.11 -8.17
N PRO A 361 12.37 4.43 -8.26
CA PRO A 361 13.10 4.69 -9.51
C PRO A 361 13.73 3.45 -10.19
N ALA A 362 14.03 3.53 -11.48
CA ALA A 362 14.66 2.46 -12.25
C ALA A 362 15.74 3.01 -13.21
N ASP A 363 16.85 2.28 -13.36
CA ASP A 363 17.81 2.50 -14.43
C ASP A 363 17.18 2.04 -15.76
N ILE A 364 17.45 2.74 -16.86
CA ILE A 364 16.88 2.43 -18.17
C ILE A 364 17.98 2.34 -19.23
N LEU A 365 18.26 1.12 -19.66
CA LEU A 365 19.14 0.82 -20.79
C LEU A 365 18.32 0.84 -22.09
N THR A 366 18.74 1.63 -23.10
CA THR A 366 18.07 1.69 -24.41
C THR A 366 18.98 1.18 -25.52
N LEU A 367 18.57 0.09 -26.19
CA LEU A 367 19.33 -0.51 -27.29
C LEU A 367 19.39 0.42 -28.50
N SER A 368 20.50 0.40 -29.22
CA SER A 368 20.71 1.26 -30.39
C SER A 368 19.90 0.80 -31.61
N GLN A 369 20.02 1.53 -32.71
CA GLN A 369 19.46 1.15 -34.02
C GLN A 369 20.39 0.24 -34.83
N SER A 370 21.47 -0.29 -34.23
CA SER A 370 22.41 -1.17 -34.90
C SER A 370 21.72 -2.37 -35.56
N SER A 371 22.21 -2.77 -36.74
CA SER A 371 21.64 -3.87 -37.52
C SER A 371 21.70 -5.22 -36.80
N ILE A 372 22.59 -5.35 -35.81
CA ILE A 372 22.64 -6.56 -34.97
C ILE A 372 21.35 -6.81 -34.20
N TRP A 373 20.64 -5.75 -33.82
CA TRP A 373 19.38 -5.83 -33.10
C TRP A 373 18.20 -6.10 -34.03
N ALA A 374 18.36 -5.93 -35.35
CA ALA A 374 17.25 -6.01 -36.30
C ALA A 374 16.66 -7.42 -36.44
N ALA A 375 17.45 -8.46 -36.16
CA ALA A 375 17.05 -9.85 -36.32
C ALA A 375 17.81 -10.77 -35.35
N VAL A 376 17.60 -10.57 -34.05
CA VAL A 376 18.23 -11.42 -33.03
C VAL A 376 17.59 -12.80 -33.05
N PRO A 377 18.34 -13.90 -33.31
CA PRO A 377 17.75 -15.23 -33.43
C PRO A 377 17.17 -15.76 -32.11
N ALA A 378 16.08 -16.50 -32.20
CA ALA A 378 15.60 -17.34 -31.10
C ALA A 378 16.68 -18.34 -30.68
N GLY A 379 16.85 -18.52 -29.37
CA GLY A 379 17.95 -19.26 -28.75
C GLY A 379 19.16 -18.39 -28.39
N THR A 380 19.16 -17.10 -28.73
CA THR A 380 20.25 -16.20 -28.33
C THR A 380 20.15 -15.85 -26.86
N ILE A 381 21.24 -16.08 -26.13
CA ILE A 381 21.50 -15.61 -24.78
C ILE A 381 22.23 -14.26 -24.90
N LEU A 382 21.67 -13.22 -24.30
CA LEU A 382 22.21 -11.87 -24.28
C LEU A 382 22.62 -11.52 -22.85
N THR A 383 23.92 -11.45 -22.60
CA THR A 383 24.45 -10.94 -21.33
C THR A 383 24.77 -9.47 -21.47
N PHE A 384 24.27 -8.64 -20.56
CA PHE A 384 24.61 -7.24 -20.47
C PHE A 384 25.50 -7.03 -19.24
N THR A 385 26.71 -6.49 -19.43
CA THR A 385 27.69 -6.27 -18.36
C THR A 385 27.96 -4.79 -18.13
N GLU A 386 28.15 -4.39 -16.87
CA GLU A 386 28.53 -3.02 -16.54
C GLU A 386 29.97 -2.69 -16.95
N ASP A 387 30.89 -3.64 -16.75
CA ASP A 387 32.31 -3.45 -16.97
C ASP A 387 32.81 -4.08 -18.29
N ASN A 388 33.74 -3.38 -18.92
CA ASN A 388 34.49 -3.84 -20.09
C ASN A 388 35.79 -4.57 -19.66
N ALA A 389 36.56 -5.10 -20.61
CA ALA A 389 37.78 -5.86 -20.28
C ALA A 389 38.84 -5.03 -19.54
N LEU A 390 38.93 -3.72 -19.80
CA LEU A 390 39.86 -2.82 -19.10
C LEU A 390 39.47 -2.58 -17.64
N ALA A 391 38.17 -2.64 -17.34
CA ALA A 391 37.62 -2.53 -15.98
C ALA A 391 37.52 -3.90 -15.26
N GLY A 392 37.97 -4.98 -15.89
CA GLY A 392 37.94 -6.33 -15.32
C GLY A 392 36.68 -7.14 -15.67
N GLY A 393 35.82 -6.62 -16.54
CA GLY A 393 34.65 -7.29 -17.10
C GLY A 393 34.91 -7.89 -18.49
N VAL A 394 33.90 -7.85 -19.36
CA VAL A 394 33.93 -8.47 -20.70
C VAL A 394 33.50 -7.44 -21.74
N ASP A 395 34.29 -7.27 -22.80
CA ASP A 395 33.94 -6.39 -23.93
C ASP A 395 32.72 -6.90 -24.70
N SER A 396 32.04 -6.01 -25.43
CA SER A 396 30.98 -6.40 -26.34
C SER A 396 31.47 -7.38 -27.39
N SER A 397 30.79 -8.52 -27.50
CA SER A 397 31.02 -9.50 -28.54
C SER A 397 29.70 -10.14 -28.96
N VAL A 398 29.49 -10.12 -30.26
CA VAL A 398 28.23 -10.49 -30.90
C VAL A 398 28.21 -11.95 -31.36
N SER A 399 29.31 -12.64 -31.10
CA SER A 399 29.58 -14.03 -31.46
C SER A 399 30.53 -14.62 -30.42
N VAL A 400 30.16 -14.53 -29.13
CA VAL A 400 30.96 -15.18 -28.08
C VAL A 400 30.94 -16.68 -28.30
N GLU A 401 29.75 -17.23 -28.53
CA GLU A 401 29.51 -18.59 -29.02
C GLU A 401 28.35 -18.56 -30.03
N ASP A 402 28.43 -19.34 -31.10
CA ASP A 402 27.35 -19.47 -32.09
C ASP A 402 27.16 -20.94 -32.46
N HIS A 403 26.09 -21.51 -31.91
CA HIS A 403 25.67 -22.88 -32.12
C HIS A 403 24.25 -22.94 -32.68
N LEU A 404 23.76 -21.87 -33.32
CA LEU A 404 22.37 -21.79 -33.80
C LEU A 404 22.05 -22.88 -34.83
N SER A 405 23.03 -23.24 -35.66
CA SER A 405 22.88 -24.28 -36.69
C SER A 405 23.04 -25.72 -36.17
N THR A 406 23.64 -25.92 -34.98
CA THR A 406 23.92 -27.25 -34.43
C THR A 406 23.04 -27.60 -33.23
N SER A 407 22.97 -26.69 -32.26
CA SER A 407 22.33 -26.90 -30.96
C SER A 407 21.27 -25.84 -30.64
N GLY A 408 21.03 -24.90 -31.56
CA GLY A 408 19.93 -23.94 -31.49
C GLY A 408 20.12 -22.79 -30.51
N TRP A 409 21.36 -22.48 -30.10
CA TRP A 409 21.65 -21.38 -29.19
C TRP A 409 22.88 -20.58 -29.63
N ALA A 410 22.95 -19.33 -29.21
CA ALA A 410 24.14 -18.50 -29.34
C ALA A 410 24.29 -17.67 -28.07
N TRP A 411 25.51 -17.21 -27.78
CA TRP A 411 25.77 -16.29 -26.69
C TRP A 411 26.42 -15.01 -27.22
N ARG A 412 25.87 -13.88 -26.79
CA ARG A 412 26.42 -12.55 -27.04
C ARG A 412 26.58 -11.80 -25.73
N ASN A 413 27.73 -11.15 -25.57
CA ASN A 413 27.99 -10.23 -24.48
C ASN A 413 27.87 -8.79 -24.99
N VAL A 414 27.22 -7.92 -24.22
CA VAL A 414 27.12 -6.50 -24.51
C VAL A 414 27.58 -5.72 -23.29
N TRP A 415 28.72 -5.07 -23.43
CA TRP A 415 29.11 -4.08 -22.45
C TRP A 415 28.16 -2.89 -22.56
N MET A 416 27.51 -2.54 -21.46
CA MET A 416 26.46 -1.52 -21.45
C MET A 416 26.98 -0.12 -21.86
N GLY A 417 28.28 0.15 -21.67
CA GLY A 417 28.93 1.39 -22.13
C GLY A 417 29.24 1.43 -23.64
N ASP A 418 28.99 0.35 -24.39
CA ASP A 418 29.23 0.33 -25.83
C ASP A 418 28.16 1.12 -26.59
N THR A 419 28.50 2.38 -26.88
CA THR A 419 27.61 3.33 -27.58
C THR A 419 27.18 2.89 -28.98
N ALA A 420 27.85 1.91 -29.61
CA ALA A 420 27.40 1.35 -30.88
C ALA A 420 26.20 0.41 -30.71
N LEU A 421 26.11 -0.28 -29.57
CA LEU A 421 25.07 -1.26 -29.25
C LEU A 421 24.00 -0.69 -28.31
N VAL A 422 24.35 0.29 -27.50
CA VAL A 422 23.50 0.95 -26.51
C VAL A 422 23.43 2.43 -26.83
N SER A 423 22.23 2.95 -27.09
CA SER A 423 22.06 4.37 -27.43
C SER A 423 22.08 5.30 -26.23
N SER A 424 21.58 4.84 -25.08
CA SER A 424 21.56 5.63 -23.85
C SER A 424 21.34 4.75 -22.62
N ILE A 425 21.87 5.21 -21.49
CA ILE A 425 21.52 4.72 -20.17
C ILE A 425 21.02 5.89 -19.34
N SER A 426 19.83 5.77 -18.76
CA SER A 426 19.34 6.67 -17.73
C SER A 426 19.63 6.04 -16.38
N TYR A 427 20.42 6.72 -15.55
CA TYR A 427 20.74 6.25 -14.20
C TYR A 427 19.82 6.88 -13.17
N VAL A 428 19.43 6.11 -12.16
CA VAL A 428 18.83 6.60 -10.92
C VAL A 428 19.85 7.41 -10.13
N ASP A 429 21.08 6.88 -10.02
CA ASP A 429 22.22 7.55 -9.41
C ASP A 429 23.40 7.56 -10.40
N SER A 430 23.58 8.67 -11.10
CA SER A 430 24.66 8.85 -12.08
C SER A 430 26.07 8.73 -11.48
N THR A 431 26.22 8.76 -10.15
CA THR A 431 27.52 8.60 -9.49
C THR A 431 27.93 7.14 -9.30
N LYS A 432 26.98 6.20 -9.44
CA LYS A 432 27.17 4.77 -9.16
C LYS A 432 26.98 3.85 -10.36
N GLY A 433 26.69 4.38 -11.55
CA GLY A 433 26.40 3.54 -12.72
C GLY A 433 25.07 2.81 -12.58
N ILE A 434 24.95 1.60 -13.12
CA ILE A 434 23.73 0.79 -12.93
C ILE A 434 23.76 0.23 -11.51
N SER A 435 23.36 1.06 -10.55
CA SER A 435 23.36 0.71 -9.14
C SER A 435 22.17 -0.18 -8.75
N THR A 436 21.24 -0.42 -9.67
CA THR A 436 20.00 -1.15 -9.38
C THR A 436 20.07 -2.67 -9.57
N ILE A 437 21.19 -3.19 -10.10
CA ILE A 437 21.47 -4.63 -10.10
C ILE A 437 22.18 -4.96 -8.79
N GLY A 438 21.59 -5.83 -7.98
CA GLY A 438 22.19 -6.23 -6.71
C GLY A 438 21.37 -7.22 -5.89
N ASN A 439 21.79 -7.41 -4.64
CA ASN A 439 21.15 -8.31 -3.67
C ASN A 439 19.94 -7.69 -2.96
N ASN A 440 19.54 -6.47 -3.31
CA ASN A 440 18.43 -5.76 -2.69
C ASN A 440 17.16 -5.88 -3.54
N ASN A 441 16.78 -7.11 -3.91
CA ASN A 441 15.54 -7.42 -4.64
C ASN A 441 15.49 -6.72 -6.02
N THR A 442 16.36 -7.12 -6.95
CA THR A 442 16.40 -6.57 -8.31
C THR A 442 15.14 -6.93 -9.10
N TRP A 443 14.59 -5.99 -9.85
CA TRP A 443 13.46 -6.18 -10.76
C TRP A 443 13.83 -5.73 -12.17
N VAL A 444 13.60 -6.59 -13.17
CA VAL A 444 13.83 -6.30 -14.58
C VAL A 444 12.51 -6.23 -15.34
N THR A 445 12.36 -5.21 -16.17
CA THR A 445 11.25 -5.06 -17.14
C THR A 445 11.82 -4.86 -18.54
N ILE A 446 11.28 -5.58 -19.52
CA ILE A 446 11.67 -5.47 -20.92
C ILE A 446 10.53 -4.80 -21.69
N LEU A 447 10.85 -3.71 -22.36
CA LEU A 447 9.93 -2.96 -23.20
C LEU A 447 10.44 -2.94 -24.64
N ASP A 448 9.52 -2.97 -25.60
CA ASP A 448 9.87 -2.73 -27.00
C ASP A 448 10.16 -1.25 -27.29
N SER A 449 10.49 -0.92 -28.53
CA SER A 449 10.78 0.44 -28.98
C SER A 449 9.60 1.42 -28.83
N SER A 450 8.37 0.91 -28.78
CA SER A 450 7.16 1.69 -28.52
C SER A 450 6.80 1.73 -27.03
N SER A 451 7.71 1.29 -26.15
CA SER A 451 7.52 1.18 -24.70
C SER A 451 6.41 0.21 -24.27
N ARG A 452 6.08 -0.77 -25.11
CA ARG A 452 5.13 -1.84 -24.76
C ARG A 452 5.81 -2.94 -23.98
N PHE A 453 5.12 -3.50 -22.99
CA PHE A 453 5.67 -4.59 -22.17
C PHE A 453 5.88 -5.87 -22.98
N ILE A 454 7.10 -6.38 -22.93
CA ILE A 454 7.46 -7.71 -23.44
C ILE A 454 7.54 -8.71 -22.29
N PHE A 455 8.20 -8.35 -21.20
CA PHE A 455 8.41 -9.20 -20.02
C PHE A 455 8.60 -8.37 -18.75
N GLY A 456 8.32 -8.97 -17.59
CA GLY A 456 8.47 -8.32 -16.28
C GLY A 456 7.38 -7.29 -15.97
N PRO A 457 7.41 -6.62 -14.81
CA PRO A 457 8.52 -6.57 -13.88
C PRO A 457 8.74 -7.91 -13.18
N CYS A 458 10.01 -8.31 -13.05
CA CYS A 458 10.38 -9.62 -12.54
C CYS A 458 11.71 -9.61 -11.76
N GLY A 459 11.76 -10.26 -10.59
CA GLY A 459 12.97 -10.46 -9.78
C GLY A 459 13.21 -11.95 -9.43
N ASP A 460 13.78 -12.24 -8.26
CA ASP A 460 14.20 -13.60 -7.79
C ASP A 460 13.12 -14.70 -7.85
N LEU A 461 11.82 -14.34 -7.95
CA LEU A 461 10.69 -15.28 -7.80
C LEU A 461 9.94 -15.58 -9.11
N CYS A 462 10.44 -15.18 -10.27
CA CYS A 462 9.80 -15.54 -11.54
C CYS A 462 10.24 -16.93 -12.04
N GLY A 463 9.85 -17.97 -11.32
CA GLY A 463 9.86 -19.31 -11.89
C GLY A 463 8.96 -19.33 -13.13
N VAL A 464 9.52 -19.72 -14.27
CA VAL A 464 8.78 -20.01 -15.51
C VAL A 464 7.86 -21.21 -15.30
#